data_AF-A0A3M1SQL2-F1
#
_entry.id   AF-A0A3M1SQL2-F1
#
_cell.length_a   1.000
_cell.length_b   1.000
_cell.length_c   1.000
_cell.angle_alpha   90.00
_cell.angle_beta   90.00
_cell.angle_gamma   90.00
#
_symmetry.space_group_name_H-M   'P 1'
#
loop_
_entity.id
_entity.type
_entity.pdbx_description
1 polymer ?
#
loop_
_entity_poly.entity_id
_entity_poly.type
_entity_poly.pdbx_seq_one_letter_code
_entity_poly.pdbx_strand_id
1 'polypeptide(L)'
;MRAAVSDPSPEALRLHRAACREGADGYVDPTSGRFVFSSFFLRARGRCCGSGCRHCPFDAAAQRAAGRPPGPAWPWPQGAGQRPRA
;
A
#
# COMPACT_ATOMS: atom_id res chain seq x y z
N MET A 1 -9.47 15.01 -12.02
CA MET A 1 -9.79 13.58 -11.75
C MET A 1 -8.61 12.97 -11.00
N ARG A 2 -8.79 12.45 -9.77
CA ARG A 2 -7.68 11.79 -9.05
C ARG A 2 -7.53 10.38 -9.62
N ALA A 3 -6.37 10.08 -10.20
CA ALA A 3 -6.10 8.78 -10.80
C ALA A 3 -6.34 7.64 -9.80
N ALA A 4 -7.01 6.59 -10.24
CA ALA A 4 -7.11 5.34 -9.49
C ALA A 4 -5.69 4.84 -9.17
N VAL A 5 -5.52 4.27 -7.99
CA VAL A 5 -4.25 3.69 -7.59
C VAL A 5 -3.94 2.51 -8.52
N SER A 6 -2.88 2.62 -9.33
CA SER A 6 -2.55 1.59 -10.32
C SER A 6 -2.20 0.27 -9.63
N ASP A 7 -2.67 -0.84 -10.18
CA ASP A 7 -2.32 -2.17 -9.69
C ASP A 7 -0.80 -2.42 -9.84
N PRO A 8 -0.13 -2.95 -8.80
CA PRO A 8 1.29 -3.29 -8.87
C PRO A 8 1.53 -4.49 -9.78
N SER A 9 2.60 -4.44 -10.59
CA SER A 9 3.08 -5.61 -11.33
C SER A 9 3.56 -6.72 -10.36
N PRO A 10 3.66 -7.99 -10.81
CA PRO A 10 4.21 -9.07 -9.97
C PRO A 10 5.61 -8.78 -9.43
N GLU A 11 6.44 -8.08 -10.19
CA GLU A 11 7.78 -7.66 -9.76
C GLU A 11 7.70 -6.54 -8.70
N ALA A 12 6.84 -5.54 -8.91
CA ALA A 12 6.59 -4.50 -7.91
C ALA A 12 6.08 -5.11 -6.59
N LEU A 13 5.31 -6.19 -6.63
CA LEU A 13 4.88 -6.94 -5.44
C LEU A 13 6.05 -7.65 -4.75
N ARG A 14 6.97 -8.26 -5.50
CA ARG A 14 8.16 -8.90 -4.93
C ARG A 14 9.06 -7.88 -4.22
N LEU A 15 9.32 -6.74 -4.87
CA LEU A 15 10.11 -5.64 -4.31
C LEU A 15 9.42 -5.02 -3.09
N HIS A 16 8.11 -4.80 -3.14
CA HIS A 16 7.33 -4.36 -1.98
C HIS A 16 7.50 -5.30 -0.78
N ARG A 17 7.38 -6.62 -0.99
CA ARG A 17 7.55 -7.62 0.08
C ARG A 17 8.97 -7.64 0.62
N ALA A 18 9.98 -7.48 -0.24
CA ALA A 18 11.38 -7.38 0.16
C ALA A 18 11.62 -6.13 1.02
N ALA A 19 11.18 -4.97 0.55
CA ALA A 19 11.28 -3.71 1.30
C ALA A 19 10.62 -3.81 2.68
N CYS A 20 9.44 -4.43 2.78
CA CYS A 20 8.81 -4.60 4.09
C CYS A 20 9.57 -5.57 5.01
N ARG A 21 10.12 -6.68 4.47
CA ARG A 21 10.96 -7.63 5.25
C ARG A 21 12.22 -6.97 5.79
N GLU A 22 12.82 -6.10 5.00
CA GLU A 22 14.06 -5.39 5.32
C GLU A 22 13.82 -4.14 6.18
N GLY A 23 12.56 -3.78 6.46
CA GLY A 23 12.22 -2.56 7.17
C GLY A 23 12.50 -1.27 6.36
N ALA A 24 12.61 -1.39 5.04
CA ALA A 24 12.87 -0.26 4.15
C ALA A 24 11.63 0.60 3.91
N ASP A 25 11.85 1.89 3.65
CA ASP A 25 10.79 2.88 3.45
C ASP A 25 9.95 2.64 2.20
N GLY A 26 10.50 1.96 1.20
CA GLY A 26 9.88 1.76 -0.09
C GLY A 26 10.82 1.12 -1.10
N TYR A 27 10.41 1.15 -2.36
CA TYR A 27 11.15 0.60 -3.49
C TYR A 27 10.85 1.41 -4.76
N VAL A 28 11.69 1.28 -5.79
CA VAL A 28 11.41 1.85 -7.11
C VAL A 28 10.56 0.87 -7.90
N ASP A 29 9.39 1.30 -8.35
CA ASP A 29 8.50 0.51 -9.20
C ASP A 29 9.13 0.32 -10.59
N PRO A 30 9.46 -0.92 -11.00
CA PRO A 30 10.16 -1.19 -12.26
C PRO A 30 9.36 -0.78 -13.49
N THR A 31 8.02 -0.77 -13.39
CA THR A 31 7.16 -0.42 -14.52
C THR A 31 7.00 1.09 -14.69
N SER A 32 6.93 1.84 -13.59
CA SER A 32 6.67 3.29 -13.65
C SER A 32 7.86 4.18 -13.34
N GLY A 33 8.97 3.62 -12.86
CA GLY A 33 10.16 4.35 -12.41
C GLY A 33 9.95 5.19 -11.15
N ARG A 34 8.76 5.12 -10.52
CA ARG A 34 8.42 5.93 -9.35
C ARG A 34 8.83 5.24 -8.05
N PHE A 35 9.25 6.01 -7.07
CA PHE A 35 9.39 5.51 -5.71
C PHE A 35 8.02 5.25 -5.07
N VAL A 36 7.83 4.05 -4.51
CA VAL A 36 6.60 3.60 -3.88
C VAL A 36 6.88 3.22 -2.43
N PHE A 37 6.17 3.85 -1.49
CA PHE A 37 6.29 3.55 -0.07
C PHE A 37 5.86 2.13 0.26
N SER A 38 6.60 1.48 1.16
CA SER A 38 6.29 0.18 1.73
C SER A 38 5.13 0.28 2.72
N SER A 39 4.41 -0.82 2.92
CA SER A 39 3.32 -0.85 3.91
C SER A 39 3.87 -0.83 5.33
N PHE A 40 5.08 -1.38 5.54
CA PHE A 40 5.83 -1.26 6.79
C PHE A 40 6.00 0.21 7.21
N PHE A 41 6.57 1.03 6.32
CA PHE A 41 6.78 2.45 6.60
C PHE A 41 5.47 3.23 6.77
N LEU A 42 4.48 2.95 5.93
CA LEU A 42 3.16 3.58 6.05
C LEU A 42 2.47 3.20 7.36
N ARG A 43 2.67 1.97 7.87
CA ARG A 43 2.12 1.51 9.15
C ARG A 43 2.79 2.22 10.32
N ALA A 44 4.11 2.43 10.25
CA ALA A 44 4.87 3.16 11.26
C ALA A 44 4.36 4.61 11.46
N ARG A 45 3.73 5.22 10.45
CA ARG A 45 3.08 6.54 10.58
C ARG A 45 1.83 6.54 11.48
N GLY A 46 1.30 5.37 11.82
CA GLY A 46 0.15 5.21 12.73
C GLY A 46 -1.22 5.61 12.18
N ARG A 47 -1.29 6.26 11.01
CA ARG A 47 -2.56 6.65 10.38
C ARG A 47 -2.52 6.65 8.86
N CYS A 48 -3.68 6.50 8.22
CA CYS A 48 -3.82 6.77 6.80
C CYS A 48 -3.69 8.29 6.54
N CYS A 49 -2.83 8.68 5.59
CA CYS A 49 -2.59 10.08 5.26
C CYS A 49 -3.47 10.62 4.11
N GLY A 50 -4.35 9.79 3.55
CA GLY A 50 -5.24 10.20 2.45
C GLY A 50 -4.56 10.41 1.09
N SER A 51 -3.24 10.24 0.98
CA SER A 51 -2.48 10.59 -0.23
C SER A 51 -2.61 9.62 -1.41
N GLY A 52 -3.40 8.55 -1.30
CA GLY A 52 -3.64 7.63 -2.42
C GLY A 52 -2.48 6.67 -2.74
N CYS A 53 -1.64 6.32 -1.75
CA CYS A 53 -0.55 5.34 -1.93
C CYS A 53 -1.07 3.94 -2.33
N ARG A 54 -0.21 3.21 -3.07
CA ARG A 54 -0.45 1.87 -3.63
C ARG A 54 -0.64 0.77 -2.59
N HIS A 55 0.16 0.81 -1.54
CA HIS A 55 0.22 -0.25 -0.52
C HIS A 55 -0.23 0.23 0.86
N CYS A 56 -1.35 0.94 0.92
CA CYS A 56 -1.87 1.46 2.19
C CYS A 56 -2.18 0.29 3.15
N PRO A 57 -1.62 0.24 4.37
CA PRO A 57 -1.87 -0.86 5.31
C PRO A 57 -3.18 -0.72 6.09
N PHE A 58 -3.87 0.41 5.97
CA PHE A 58 -5.06 0.74 6.76
C PHE A 58 -6.33 0.30 6.06
N ASP A 59 -7.32 -0.11 6.85
CA ASP A 59 -8.62 -0.55 6.37
C ASP A 59 -9.44 0.57 5.71
N ALA A 60 -10.60 0.19 5.16
CA ALA A 60 -11.50 1.11 4.49
C ALA A 60 -12.04 2.23 5.41
N ALA A 61 -12.23 1.96 6.70
CA ALA A 61 -12.74 2.96 7.64
C ALA A 61 -11.69 4.05 7.88
N ALA A 62 -10.44 3.67 8.15
CA ALA A 62 -9.33 4.60 8.29
C ALA A 62 -9.04 5.37 6.98
N GLN A 63 -9.18 4.71 5.82
CA GLN A 63 -9.05 5.37 4.52
C GLN A 63 -10.13 6.44 4.29
N ARG A 64 -11.40 6.14 4.61
CA ARG A 64 -12.50 7.11 4.52
C ARG A 64 -12.33 8.27 5.50
N ALA A 65 -11.94 7.98 6.74
CA ALA A 65 -11.65 9.00 7.74
C ALA A 65 -10.54 9.96 7.29
N ALA A 66 -9.57 9.46 6.51
CA ALA A 66 -8.51 10.26 5.90
C ALA A 66 -8.90 10.94 4.57
N GLY A 67 -10.17 10.86 4.15
CA GLY A 67 -10.66 11.53 2.94
C GLY A 67 -10.20 10.91 1.62
N ARG A 68 -9.78 9.65 1.60
CA ARG A 68 -9.50 8.92 0.34
C ARG A 68 -10.58 7.86 0.05
N PRO A 69 -10.88 7.59 -1.23
CA PRO A 69 -11.65 6.41 -1.60
C PRO A 69 -10.99 5.14 -1.03
N PRO A 70 -11.77 4.22 -0.46
CA PRO A 70 -11.24 2.98 0.09
C PRO A 70 -10.70 2.10 -1.05
N GLY A 71 -9.48 1.58 -0.86
CA GLY A 71 -8.85 0.57 -1.70
C GLY A 71 -8.37 -0.62 -0.87
N PRO A 72 -7.61 -1.55 -1.46
CA PRO A 72 -7.09 -2.72 -0.75
C PRO A 72 -6.20 -2.29 0.43
N ALA A 73 -6.35 -3.00 1.55
CA ALA A 73 -5.46 -2.87 2.70
C ALA A 73 -4.31 -3.86 2.57
N TRP A 74 -3.07 -3.38 2.71
CA TRP A 74 -1.83 -4.14 2.56
C TRP A 74 -1.14 -4.33 3.92
N PRO A 75 -1.52 -5.33 4.73
CA PRO A 75 -0.96 -5.52 6.07
C PRO A 75 0.48 -6.07 6.06
N TRP A 76 1.19 -5.88 7.19
CA TRP A 76 2.56 -6.34 7.45
C TRP A 76 2.68 -6.94 8.88
N PRO A 77 3.40 -8.08 9.12
CA PRO A 77 4.10 -8.95 8.15
C PRO A 77 3.23 -10.04 7.52
N GLN A 78 3.39 -10.18 6.20
CA GLN A 78 2.79 -11.14 5.26
C GLN A 78 1.44 -11.78 5.63
N GLY A 79 0.39 -11.24 5.03
CA GLY A 79 -0.89 -11.92 4.87
C GLY A 79 -1.81 -11.04 4.05
N ALA A 80 -1.87 -11.26 2.73
CA ALA A 80 -2.88 -10.63 1.89
C ALA A 80 -4.25 -10.86 2.52
N GLY A 81 -5.01 -9.81 2.78
CA GLY A 81 -6.37 -9.96 3.28
C GLY A 81 -7.17 -8.66 3.23
N GLN A 82 -8.33 -8.57 2.57
CA GLN A 82 -9.11 -9.62 1.91
C GLN A 82 -10.42 -9.01 1.38
N ARG A 83 -10.84 -9.35 0.15
CA ARG A 83 -12.26 -9.46 -0.23
C ARG A 83 -12.41 -10.70 -1.14
N PRO A 84 -13.53 -11.45 -1.07
CA PRO A 84 -14.83 -11.07 -0.52
C PRO A 84 -15.25 -11.86 0.72
N ARG A 85 -16.23 -11.32 1.47
CA ARG A 85 -17.16 -12.16 2.22
C ARG A 85 -18.36 -12.38 1.32
N ALA A 86 -18.68 -13.66 1.08
CA ALA A 86 -19.82 -14.23 0.35
C ALA A 86 -20.03 -13.72 -1.09
#